data_AF-A0A842NB83-F1
#
_entry.id   AF-A0A842NB83-F1
#
_cell.length_a   1.000
_cell.length_b   1.000
_cell.length_c   1.000
_cell.angle_alpha   90.00
_cell.angle_beta   90.00
_cell.angle_gamma   90.00
#
_symmetry.space_group_name_H-M   'P 1'
#
loop_
_entity.id
_entity.type
_entity.pdbx_description
1 polymer ?
#
loop_
_entity_poly.entity_id
_entity_poly.type
_entity_poly.pdbx_seq_one_letter_code
_entity_poly.pdbx_strand_id
1 'polypeptide(L)' 'MGHLDKKDVKKCYKKLGLATTATFDEVKKQFRKLALKYHPDKCKDKRVGDKKFKEVFEAYETIKNSVTSNA' A
#
# COMPACT_ATOMS: atom_id res chain seq x y z
N MET A 1 -0.67 3.77 -27.09
CA MET A 1 -1.67 3.70 -26.01
C MET A 1 -1.00 3.01 -24.82
N GLY A 2 -1.15 3.58 -23.62
CA GLY A 2 -0.16 3.56 -22.53
C GLY A 2 0.42 2.20 -22.13
N HIS A 3 1.75 2.11 -22.11
CA HIS A 3 2.44 1.20 -21.21
C HIS A 3 2.33 1.80 -19.80
N LEU A 4 1.45 1.26 -18.96
CA LEU A 4 1.65 1.39 -17.51
C LEU A 4 2.79 0.42 -17.16
N ASP A 5 3.98 0.96 -16.92
CA ASP A 5 5.12 0.20 -16.44
C ASP A 5 4.75 -0.53 -15.14
N LYS A 6 4.68 -1.87 -15.19
CA LYS A 6 4.53 -2.79 -14.04
C LYS A 6 5.58 -2.60 -12.91
N LYS A 7 6.51 -1.66 -13.09
CA LYS A 7 7.66 -1.37 -12.21
C LYS A 7 7.24 -0.65 -10.92
N ASP A 8 6.21 0.19 -10.96
CA ASP A 8 5.76 0.95 -9.78
C ASP A 8 5.04 0.08 -8.76
N VAL A 9 4.22 -0.86 -9.22
CA VAL A 9 3.55 -1.86 -8.38
C VAL A 9 4.55 -2.63 -7.51
N LYS A 10 5.67 -3.10 -8.10
CA LYS A 10 6.74 -3.79 -7.36
C LYS A 10 7.39 -2.91 -6.28
N LYS A 11 7.55 -1.60 -6.55
CA LYS A 11 8.05 -0.64 -5.56
C LYS A 11 7.06 -0.41 -4.43
N CYS A 12 5.76 -0.36 -4.73
CA CYS A 12 4.68 -0.24 -3.74
C CYS A 12 4.67 -1.41 -2.75
N TYR A 13 4.83 -2.65 -3.21
CA TYR A 13 4.98 -3.81 -2.33
C TYR A 13 6.19 -3.67 -1.40
N LYS A 14 7.34 -3.25 -1.95
CA LYS A 14 8.56 -3.01 -1.15
C LYS A 14 8.38 -1.92 -0.09
N LYS A 15 7.68 -0.83 -0.40
CA LYS A 15 7.34 0.24 0.57
C LYS A 15 6.48 -0.27 1.72
N LEU A 16 5.56 -1.19 1.44
CA LEU A 16 4.70 -1.84 2.43
C LEU A 16 5.43 -2.94 3.23
N GLY A 17 6.66 -3.28 2.84
CA GLY A 17 7.43 -4.38 3.43
C GLY A 17 6.95 -5.76 2.97
N LEU A 18 6.35 -5.84 1.79
CA LEU A 18 5.84 -7.07 1.18
C LEU A 18 6.71 -7.48 -0.01
N ALA A 19 6.67 -8.78 -0.32
CA ALA A 19 7.31 -9.31 -1.51
C ALA A 19 6.59 -8.80 -2.77
N THR A 20 7.30 -8.71 -3.90
CA THR A 20 6.70 -8.36 -5.19
C THR A 20 5.74 -9.43 -5.74
N THR A 21 5.74 -10.60 -5.11
CA THR A 21 4.85 -11.73 -5.35
C THR A 21 3.73 -11.80 -4.31
N ALA A 22 3.66 -10.86 -3.37
CA ALA A 22 2.64 -10.84 -2.35
C ALA A 22 1.26 -10.69 -2.99
N THR A 23 0.30 -11.44 -2.47
CA THR A 23 -1.08 -11.40 -2.96
C THR A 23 -1.82 -10.21 -2.36
N PHE A 24 -2.94 -9.84 -2.98
CA PHE A 24 -3.79 -8.79 -2.45
C PHE A 24 -4.22 -9.01 -0.99
N ASP A 25 -4.37 -10.27 -0.57
CA ASP A 25 -4.67 -10.62 0.83
C ASP A 25 -3.57 -10.15 1.80
N GLU A 26 -2.30 -10.35 1.45
CA GLU A 26 -1.16 -9.88 2.24
C GLU A 26 -1.11 -8.35 2.31
N VAL A 27 -1.36 -7.68 1.19
CA VAL A 27 -1.42 -6.21 1.10
C VAL A 27 -2.52 -5.68 2.01
N LYS A 28 -3.70 -6.31 2.00
CA LYS A 28 -4.84 -5.93 2.84
C LYS A 28 -4.54 -6.15 4.33
N LYS A 29 -3.89 -7.27 4.68
CA LYS A 29 -3.42 -7.56 6.05
C LYS A 29 -2.43 -6.51 6.53
N GLN A 30 -1.46 -6.16 5.68
CA GLN A 30 -0.42 -5.20 6.04
C GLN A 30 -0.95 -3.78 6.11
N PHE A 31 -1.84 -3.40 5.19
CA PHE A 31 -2.57 -2.14 5.23
C PHE A 31 -3.33 -1.98 6.55
N ARG A 32 -4.08 -3.01 7.00
CA ARG A 32 -4.76 -2.97 8.31
C ARG A 32 -3.79 -2.76 9.48
N LYS A 33 -2.66 -3.48 9.49
CA LYS A 33 -1.63 -3.32 10.53
C LYS A 33 -1.05 -1.90 10.54
N LEU A 34 -0.77 -1.33 9.36
CA LEU A 34 -0.23 0.02 9.22
C LEU A 34 -1.27 1.08 9.58
N ALA A 35 -2.53 0.92 9.19
CA ALA A 35 -3.63 1.80 9.57
C ALA A 35 -3.82 1.86 11.10
N LEU A 36 -3.73 0.71 11.79
CA LEU A 36 -3.76 0.66 13.25
C LEU A 36 -2.51 1.28 13.89
N LYS A 37 -1.35 1.17 13.24
CA LYS A 37 -0.07 1.75 13.70
C LYS A 37 0.00 3.26 13.53
N TYR A 38 -0.60 3.77 12.45
CA TYR A 38 -0.70 5.20 12.14
C TYR A 38 -2.01 5.82 12.62
N HIS A 39 -2.83 5.07 13.37
CA HIS A 39 -4.09 5.55 13.91
C HIS A 39 -3.84 6.74 14.85
N PRO A 40 -4.60 7.84 14.75
CA PRO A 40 -4.41 9.05 15.55
C PRO A 40 -4.57 8.84 17.06
N ASP A 41 -5.16 7.72 17.46
CA ASP A 41 -5.31 7.31 18.86
C ASP A 41 -4.00 6.76 19.47
N LYS A 42 -3.19 6.07 18.66
CA LYS A 42 -1.88 5.52 19.08
C LYS A 42 -0.70 6.38 18.64
N CYS A 43 -0.88 7.24 17.64
CA CYS A 43 0.16 8.11 17.13
C CYS A 43 -0.03 9.53 17.69
N LYS A 44 0.91 9.95 18.56
CA LYS A 44 0.95 11.32 19.09
C LYS A 44 1.03 12.37 17.97
N ASP A 45 1.65 12.01 16.84
CA ASP A 45 1.83 12.87 15.68
C ASP A 45 0.85 12.51 14.55
N LYS A 46 -0.34 13.14 14.57
CA LYS A 46 -1.36 12.99 13.51
C LYS A 46 -0.81 13.32 12.11
N ARG A 47 0.11 14.28 12.00
CA ARG A 47 0.75 14.66 10.73
C ARG A 47 1.58 13.53 10.13
N VAL A 48 2.31 12.80 10.98
CA VAL A 48 3.16 11.67 10.55
C VAL A 48 2.28 10.47 10.22
N GLY A 49 1.22 10.23 11.00
CA GLY A 49 0.22 9.20 10.74
C GLY A 49 -0.48 9.38 9.40
N ASP A 50 -1.00 10.59 9.13
CA ASP A 50 -1.66 10.93 7.87
C ASP A 50 -0.75 10.74 6.65
N LYS A 51 0.48 11.26 6.71
CA LYS A 51 1.45 11.15 5.61
C LYS A 51 1.80 9.70 5.30
N LYS A 52 2.09 8.90 6.33
CA LYS A 52 2.38 7.47 6.16
C LYS A 52 1.16 6.67 5.71
N PHE A 53 -0.02 6.99 6.23
CA PHE A 53 -1.27 6.36 5.81
C PHE A 53 -1.52 6.63 4.32
N LYS A 54 -1.32 7.86 3.87
CA LYS A 54 -1.49 8.26 2.47
C LYS A 54 -0.52 7.52 1.53
N GLU A 55 0.77 7.41 1.89
CA GLU A 55 1.74 6.61 1.11
C GLU A 55 1.36 5.12 1.04
N VAL A 56 0.88 4.57 2.16
CA VAL A 56 0.45 3.16 2.26
C VAL A 56 -0.83 2.92 1.47
N PHE A 57 -1.75 3.88 1.47
CA PHE A 57 -3.00 3.84 0.73
C PHE A 57 -2.77 3.91 -0.78
N GLU A 58 -1.94 4.85 -1.24
CA GLU A 58 -1.58 5.00 -2.65
C GLU A 58 -0.88 3.75 -3.19
N ALA A 59 0.01 3.15 -2.39
CA ALA A 59 0.63 1.87 -2.70
C ALA A 59 -0.40 0.74 -2.82
N TYR A 60 -1.34 0.65 -1.88
CA TYR A 60 -2.42 -0.34 -1.90
C TYR A 60 -3.34 -0.17 -3.11
N GLU A 61 -3.75 1.04 -3.48
CA GLU A 61 -4.59 1.28 -4.65
C GLU A 61 -3.90 0.90 -5.96
N THR A 62 -2.62 1.26 -6.09
CA THR A 62 -1.79 0.90 -7.24
C THR A 62 -1.70 -0.63 -7.39
N ILE A 63 -1.46 -1.33 -6.28
CA ILE A 63 -1.42 -2.78 -6.24
C ILE A 63 -2.79 -3.39 -6.57
N LYS A 64 -3.86 -2.88 -5.95
CA LYS A 64 -5.24 -3.33 -6.17
C LYS A 64 -5.60 -3.25 -7.64
N ASN A 65 -5.34 -2.11 -8.28
CA ASN A 65 -5.63 -1.89 -9.69
C ASN A 65 -4.84 -2.89 -10.56
N SER A 66 -3.55 -3.07 -10.29
CA SER A 66 -2.73 -4.04 -11.02
C SER A 66 -3.19 -5.50 -10.86
N VAL A 67 -3.66 -5.89 -9.67
CA VAL A 67 -4.16 -7.25 -9.41
C VAL A 67 -5.52 -7.47 -10.08
N THR A 68 -6.43 -6.49 -10.02
CA THR A 68 -7.78 -6.60 -10.58
C THR A 68 -7.81 -6.42 -12.11
N SER A 69 -6.87 -5.69 -12.71
CA SER A 69 -6.82 -5.43 -14.17
C SER A 69 -6.36 -6.62 -15.05
N ASN A 70 -6.24 -7.83 -14.50
CA ASN A 70 -5.94 -9.05 -15.28
C ASN A 70 -7.21 -9.91 -15.53
N ALA A 71 -8.41 -9.34 -15.40
CA ALA A 71 -9.67 -9.99 -15.75
C ALA A 71 -10.16 -9.56 -17.13
#